data_AF-A0A645DFL5-F1
#
_entry.id   AF-A0A645DFL5-F1
#
_cell.length_a   1.000
_cell.length_b   1.000
_cell.length_c   1.000
_cell.angle_alpha   90.00
_cell.angle_beta   90.00
_cell.angle_gamma   90.00
#
_symmetry.space_group_name_H-M   'P 1'
#
loop_
_entity.id
_entity.type
_entity.pdbx_description
1 polymer ?
#
loop_
_entity_poly.entity_id
_entity_poly.type
_entity_poly.pdbx_seq_one_letter_code
_entity_poly.pdbx_strand_id
1 'polypeptide(L)'
;MGVGCPEYVLLFRKLPSDTSRAYADVPVQKSKEEYTRAQWQIDAHGFWRDSGNRPLTKAELTSISVDKLQAAYRKFSRDNIYDYAEHVVLAKELDAQDKLPASFMVVAPGSWTDAVWDDINRMRTLNTAQSQRRKQMHVCPLQIDTVERLINRYTNPSETILDPFAGLFTVPFCAMKLGRKGIGVELNADYFRDGVGYCREAEAAKTAPTLFDFMEAQ
;
A
#
# COMPACT_ATOMS: atom_id res chain seq x y z
N MET A 1 3.79 24.37 9.90
CA MET A 1 3.47 22.93 9.72
C MET A 1 3.64 22.62 8.25
N GLY A 2 4.58 21.74 7.89
CA GLY A 2 4.71 21.31 6.50
C GLY A 2 3.49 20.47 6.11
N VAL A 3 2.87 20.80 4.99
CA VAL A 3 1.91 19.89 4.35
C VAL A 3 2.67 18.63 3.96
N GLY A 4 2.14 17.45 4.31
CA GLY A 4 2.75 16.17 3.92
C GLY A 4 2.91 16.14 2.40
N CYS A 5 4.10 15.75 1.92
CA CYS A 5 4.36 15.70 0.48
C CYS A 5 3.46 14.61 -0.14
N PRO A 6 2.63 14.91 -1.15
CA PRO A 6 1.90 13.88 -1.88
C PRO A 6 2.88 12.88 -2.51
N GLU A 7 2.57 11.60 -2.38
CA GLU A 7 3.33 10.52 -2.99
C GLU A 7 2.91 10.40 -4.46
N TYR A 8 3.87 10.52 -5.38
CA TYR A 8 3.62 10.41 -6.82
C TYR A 8 4.23 9.12 -7.37
N VAL A 9 3.47 8.42 -8.22
CA VAL A 9 4.00 7.30 -9.01
C VAL A 9 4.45 7.84 -10.35
N LEU A 10 5.77 7.88 -10.55
CA LEU A 10 6.37 8.23 -11.84
C LEU A 10 6.71 6.94 -12.60
N LEU A 11 6.07 6.74 -13.75
CA LEU A 11 6.28 5.56 -14.58
C LEU A 11 7.32 5.83 -15.66
N PHE A 12 8.52 5.30 -15.46
CA PHE A 12 9.57 5.29 -16.46
C PHE A 12 9.64 3.91 -17.09
N ARG A 13 9.51 3.82 -18.42
CA ARG A 13 9.65 2.56 -19.16
C ARG A 13 10.80 2.67 -20.14
N LYS A 14 11.56 1.59 -20.30
CA LYS A 14 12.50 1.44 -21.42
C LYS A 14 11.71 1.53 -22.73
N LEU A 15 12.22 2.29 -23.71
CA LEU A 15 11.63 2.30 -25.04
C LEU A 15 11.66 0.88 -25.64
N PRO A 16 10.59 0.43 -26.30
CA PRO A 16 10.61 -0.85 -26.98
C PRO A 16 11.62 -0.83 -28.13
N SER A 17 12.23 -1.97 -28.39
CA SER A 17 13.17 -2.20 -29.49
C SER A 17 12.48 -2.06 -30.86
N ASP A 18 11.17 -2.30 -30.91
CA ASP A 18 10.30 -2.01 -32.05
C ASP A 18 9.18 -1.04 -31.64
N THR A 19 9.11 0.11 -32.30
CA THR A 19 8.12 1.16 -32.04
C THR A 19 6.88 1.08 -32.94
N SER A 20 6.75 0.02 -33.75
CA SER A 20 5.57 -0.22 -34.61
C SER A 20 4.27 -0.35 -33.80
N ARG A 21 4.38 -0.75 -32.53
CA ARG A 21 3.27 -0.84 -31.56
C ARG A 21 3.68 -0.23 -30.21
N ALA A 22 2.72 0.27 -29.45
CA ALA A 22 2.95 0.92 -28.14
C ALA A 22 3.24 -0.06 -26.98
N TYR A 23 3.57 -1.31 -27.27
CA TYR A 23 3.83 -2.33 -26.25
C TYR A 23 5.33 -2.43 -25.96
N ALA A 24 5.67 -2.79 -24.72
CA ALA A 24 7.03 -3.18 -24.37
C ALA A 24 7.45 -4.46 -25.15
N ASP A 25 8.77 -4.66 -25.30
CA ASP A 25 9.35 -5.85 -25.95
C ASP A 25 8.77 -7.15 -25.37
N VAL A 26 8.63 -7.18 -24.04
CA VAL A 26 7.89 -8.20 -23.30
C VAL A 26 6.72 -7.50 -22.60
N PRO A 27 5.48 -7.64 -23.10
CA PRO A 27 4.32 -7.00 -22.49
C PRO A 27 3.90 -7.73 -21.21
N VAL A 28 3.26 -7.00 -20.29
CA VAL A 28 2.53 -7.61 -19.17
C VAL A 28 1.34 -8.38 -19.73
N GLN A 29 1.30 -9.70 -19.50
CA GLN A 29 0.23 -10.57 -19.99
C GLN A 29 -0.62 -11.06 -18.81
N LYS A 30 -1.94 -11.08 -19.02
CA LYS A 30 -2.90 -11.66 -18.07
C LYS A 30 -3.81 -12.63 -18.81
N SER A 31 -4.10 -13.78 -18.21
CA SER A 31 -5.00 -14.79 -18.76
C SER A 31 -6.45 -14.30 -18.70
N LYS A 32 -7.32 -14.80 -19.60
CA LYS A 32 -8.74 -14.40 -19.60
C LYS A 32 -9.53 -15.11 -18.49
N GLU A 33 -8.98 -16.20 -17.99
CA GLU A 33 -9.49 -17.03 -16.91
C GLU A 33 -9.31 -16.31 -15.56
N GLU A 34 -8.15 -15.70 -15.32
CA GLU A 34 -7.83 -15.03 -14.04
C GLU A 34 -8.09 -13.52 -14.08
N TYR A 35 -8.02 -12.91 -15.26
CA TYR A 35 -8.25 -11.49 -15.47
C TYR A 35 -9.23 -11.28 -16.62
N THR A 36 -10.50 -11.48 -16.29
CA THR A 36 -11.57 -11.53 -17.27
C THR A 36 -11.68 -10.24 -18.07
N ARG A 37 -12.23 -10.34 -19.29
CA ARG A 37 -12.51 -9.17 -20.14
C ARG A 37 -13.35 -8.11 -19.42
N ALA A 38 -14.27 -8.53 -18.55
CA ALA A 38 -15.11 -7.62 -17.77
C ALA A 38 -14.28 -6.81 -16.76
N GLN A 39 -13.40 -7.49 -16.02
CA GLN A 39 -12.50 -6.82 -15.07
C GLN A 39 -11.48 -5.93 -15.78
N TRP A 40 -10.93 -6.36 -16.91
CA TRP A 40 -10.06 -5.53 -17.74
C TRP A 40 -10.75 -4.26 -18.24
N GLN A 41 -12.03 -4.31 -18.67
CA GLN A 41 -12.73 -3.11 -19.14
C GLN A 41 -12.96 -2.09 -18.02
N ILE A 42 -13.20 -2.57 -16.80
CA ILE A 42 -13.35 -1.72 -15.61
C ILE A 42 -12.01 -1.09 -15.22
N ASP A 43 -10.94 -1.89 -15.17
CA ASP A 43 -9.59 -1.43 -14.81
C ASP A 43 -8.94 -0.56 -15.91
N ALA A 44 -9.27 -0.77 -17.18
CA ALA A 44 -8.77 0.03 -18.29
C ALA A 44 -9.50 1.39 -18.41
N HIS A 45 -10.64 1.54 -17.73
CA HIS A 45 -11.38 2.78 -17.69
C HIS A 45 -10.64 3.81 -16.83
N GLY A 46 -10.53 5.06 -17.28
CA GLY A 46 -9.81 6.11 -16.55
C GLY A 46 -10.50 6.59 -15.26
N PHE A 47 -11.72 6.12 -14.99
CA PHE A 47 -12.47 6.39 -13.76
C PHE A 47 -12.68 5.07 -13.01
N TRP A 48 -11.98 4.89 -11.89
CA TRP A 48 -11.96 3.65 -11.09
C TRP A 48 -12.89 3.81 -9.88
N ARG A 49 -14.20 3.63 -10.07
CA ARG A 49 -15.19 3.79 -8.97
C ARG A 49 -15.39 2.49 -8.19
N ASP A 50 -15.41 2.59 -6.86
CA ASP A 50 -15.73 1.49 -5.92
C ASP A 50 -17.26 1.25 -5.79
N SER A 51 -17.61 0.04 -5.35
CA SER A 51 -18.93 -0.60 -5.26
C SER A 51 -20.01 0.06 -4.40
N GLY A 52 -19.80 1.29 -3.90
CA GLY A 52 -20.90 2.19 -3.50
C GLY A 52 -21.82 1.73 -2.36
N ASN A 53 -21.34 0.91 -1.41
CA ASN A 53 -22.13 0.57 -0.23
C ASN A 53 -22.42 1.83 0.62
N ARG A 54 -23.69 2.01 1.03
CA ARG A 54 -24.21 3.29 1.58
C ARG A 54 -23.61 3.73 2.93
N PRO A 55 -23.74 5.02 3.32
CA PRO A 55 -23.11 5.57 4.52
C PRO A 55 -23.92 5.40 5.82
N LEU A 56 -23.20 5.56 6.93
CA LEU A 56 -23.65 5.74 8.31
C LEU A 56 -23.87 7.25 8.60
N THR A 57 -24.84 7.56 9.47
CA THR A 57 -25.26 8.90 9.90
C THR A 57 -24.30 9.54 10.91
N LYS A 58 -24.41 10.87 11.13
CA LYS A 58 -23.63 11.63 12.15
C LYS A 58 -23.70 10.99 13.56
N ALA A 59 -24.84 10.40 13.91
CA ALA A 59 -25.04 9.69 15.20
C ALA A 59 -24.32 8.34 15.27
N GLU A 60 -24.11 7.69 14.12
CA GLU A 60 -23.38 6.43 14.02
C GLU A 60 -21.86 6.66 13.95
N LEU A 61 -21.39 7.83 13.51
CA LEU A 61 -19.99 8.22 13.57
C LEU A 61 -19.50 8.46 15.02
N THR A 62 -20.34 9.00 15.90
CA THR A 62 -19.97 9.31 17.29
C THR A 62 -19.84 8.08 18.20
N SER A 63 -20.47 6.96 17.84
CA SER A 63 -20.44 5.69 18.57
C SER A 63 -19.35 4.71 18.10
N ILE A 64 -18.65 5.05 17.02
CA ILE A 64 -17.56 4.26 16.47
C ILE A 64 -16.28 4.47 17.29
N SER A 65 -15.55 3.38 17.57
CA SER A 65 -14.24 3.44 18.22
C SER A 65 -13.26 4.25 17.35
N VAL A 66 -12.36 4.99 18.00
CA VAL A 66 -11.39 5.89 17.33
C VAL A 66 -10.63 5.19 16.19
N ASP A 67 -10.32 3.90 16.37
CA ASP A 67 -9.62 3.07 15.38
C ASP A 67 -10.34 2.93 14.02
N LYS A 68 -11.67 3.07 14.01
CA LYS A 68 -12.51 2.95 12.80
C LYS A 68 -13.00 4.30 12.28
N LEU A 69 -12.86 5.37 13.08
CA LEU A 69 -13.35 6.71 12.76
C LEU A 69 -12.66 7.28 11.51
N GLN A 70 -11.36 7.00 11.33
CA GLN A 70 -10.60 7.48 10.19
C GLN A 70 -11.10 6.91 8.86
N ALA A 71 -11.34 5.60 8.81
CA ALA A 71 -11.88 4.95 7.61
C ALA A 71 -13.31 5.44 7.31
N ALA A 72 -14.13 5.61 8.36
CA ALA A 72 -15.50 6.10 8.21
C ALA A 72 -15.55 7.56 7.71
N TYR A 73 -14.71 8.44 8.25
CA TYR A 73 -14.66 9.85 7.84
C TYR A 73 -14.11 10.04 6.43
N ARG A 74 -13.05 9.31 6.05
CA ARG A 74 -12.53 9.32 4.67
C ARG A 74 -13.60 8.95 3.64
N LYS A 75 -14.45 7.99 3.98
CA LYS A 75 -15.58 7.60 3.13
C LYS A 75 -16.62 8.72 3.08
N PHE A 76 -17.04 9.23 4.23
CA PHE A 76 -17.98 10.35 4.32
C PHE A 76 -17.54 11.57 3.51
N SER A 77 -16.27 11.98 3.60
CA SER A 77 -15.77 13.19 2.94
C SER A 77 -15.70 13.09 1.41
N ARG A 78 -15.70 11.87 0.83
CA ARG A 78 -15.76 11.69 -0.64
C ARG A 78 -17.17 11.84 -1.19
N ASP A 79 -18.15 11.39 -0.41
CA ASP A 79 -19.56 11.30 -0.83
C ASP A 79 -20.34 12.60 -0.54
N ASN A 80 -19.75 13.54 0.19
CA ASN A 80 -20.38 14.79 0.62
C ASN A 80 -19.61 16.00 0.10
N ILE A 81 -20.32 17.09 -0.14
CA ILE A 81 -19.69 18.38 -0.43
C ILE A 81 -18.88 18.77 0.80
N TYR A 82 -17.59 19.00 0.58
CA TYR A 82 -16.70 19.41 1.67
C TYR A 82 -17.02 20.83 2.11
N ASP A 83 -17.33 20.98 3.39
CA ASP A 83 -17.41 22.26 4.08
C ASP A 83 -16.28 22.33 5.11
N TYR A 84 -15.40 23.32 4.92
CA TYR A 84 -14.25 23.53 5.79
C TYR A 84 -14.67 23.90 7.22
N ALA A 85 -15.68 24.76 7.38
CA ALA A 85 -16.14 25.21 8.69
C ALA A 85 -16.76 24.05 9.48
N GLU A 86 -17.58 23.22 8.84
CA GLU A 86 -18.14 22.02 9.48
C GLU A 86 -17.05 21.01 9.86
N HIS A 87 -16.03 20.82 9.02
CA HIS A 87 -14.91 19.94 9.35
C HIS A 87 -14.13 20.46 10.56
N VAL A 88 -13.84 21.77 10.65
CA VAL A 88 -13.17 22.36 11.81
C VAL A 88 -13.99 22.18 13.10
N VAL A 89 -15.32 22.34 13.02
CA VAL A 89 -16.22 22.10 14.17
C VAL A 89 -16.12 20.64 14.63
N LEU A 90 -16.26 19.69 13.71
CA LEU A 90 -16.13 18.26 14.01
C LEU A 90 -14.77 17.91 14.64
N ALA A 91 -13.68 18.47 14.11
CA ALA A 91 -12.35 18.24 14.67
C ALA A 91 -12.27 18.74 16.12
N LYS A 92 -12.76 19.95 16.41
CA LYS A 92 -12.79 20.49 17.79
C LYS A 92 -13.65 19.65 18.74
N GLU A 93 -14.78 19.13 18.27
CA GLU A 93 -15.64 18.25 19.07
C GLU A 93 -14.97 16.92 19.41
N LEU A 94 -14.19 16.36 18.47
CA LEU A 94 -13.40 15.15 18.71
C LEU A 94 -12.21 15.43 19.65
N ASP A 95 -11.59 16.60 19.55
CA ASP A 95 -10.50 17.04 20.45
C ASP A 95 -10.98 17.10 21.90
N ALA A 96 -12.15 17.73 22.12
CA ALA A 96 -12.77 17.85 23.44
C ALA A 96 -13.15 16.49 24.07
N GLN A 97 -13.18 15.41 23.27
CA GLN A 97 -13.45 14.04 23.71
C GLN A 97 -12.18 13.17 23.75
N ASP A 98 -10.99 13.75 23.62
CA ASP A 98 -9.69 13.05 23.52
C ASP A 98 -9.64 12.02 22.36
N LYS A 99 -10.41 12.27 21.29
CA LYS A 99 -10.47 11.41 20.09
C LYS A 99 -9.56 11.89 18.95
N LEU A 100 -8.67 12.85 19.20
CA LEU A 100 -7.68 13.36 18.24
C LEU A 100 -6.24 13.03 18.67
N PRO A 101 -5.71 11.84 18.36
CA PRO A 101 -4.33 11.48 18.61
C PRO A 101 -3.34 12.33 17.80
N ALA A 102 -2.23 12.70 18.42
CA ALA A 102 -1.14 13.44 17.77
C ALA A 102 -0.34 12.61 16.75
N SER A 103 -0.49 11.28 16.75
CA SER A 103 0.26 10.37 15.89
C SER A 103 -0.32 10.25 14.47
N PHE A 104 -1.61 10.53 14.27
CA PHE A 104 -2.25 10.49 12.96
C PHE A 104 -3.54 11.34 12.90
N MET A 105 -3.87 11.84 11.71
CA MET A 105 -5.09 12.62 11.50
C MET A 105 -6.32 11.71 11.39
N VAL A 106 -7.23 11.78 12.37
CA VAL A 106 -8.43 10.94 12.39
C VAL A 106 -9.46 11.39 11.36
N VAL A 107 -9.72 12.69 11.26
CA VAL A 107 -10.64 13.27 10.26
C VAL A 107 -9.91 13.65 8.98
N ALA A 108 -9.04 12.76 8.48
CA ALA A 108 -8.37 13.00 7.20
C ALA A 108 -9.40 12.91 6.06
N PRO A 109 -9.58 13.96 5.23
CA PRO A 109 -10.49 13.87 4.10
C PRO A 109 -9.91 12.91 3.06
N GLY A 110 -10.77 12.07 2.50
CA GLY A 110 -10.47 11.30 1.31
C GLY A 110 -10.26 12.20 0.09
N SER A 111 -9.31 11.82 -0.76
CA SER A 111 -9.09 12.39 -2.09
C SER A 111 -10.32 12.18 -2.97
N TRP A 112 -10.66 13.22 -3.74
CA TRP A 112 -11.66 13.16 -4.82
C TRP A 112 -11.14 12.58 -6.13
N THR A 113 -9.84 12.29 -6.20
CA THR A 113 -9.21 11.72 -7.39
C THR A 113 -8.59 10.36 -7.07
N ASP A 114 -8.81 9.39 -7.94
CA ASP A 114 -8.23 8.05 -7.85
C ASP A 114 -6.70 8.04 -8.12
N ALA A 115 -6.16 9.19 -8.55
CA ALA A 115 -4.72 9.40 -8.73
C ALA A 115 -3.95 9.50 -7.41
N VAL A 116 -4.64 9.62 -6.27
CA VAL A 116 -4.03 9.70 -4.94
C VAL A 116 -4.50 8.49 -4.12
N TRP A 117 -3.55 7.64 -3.73
CA TRP A 117 -3.83 6.55 -2.80
C TRP A 117 -3.86 7.07 -1.37
N ASP A 118 -5.06 7.27 -0.84
CA ASP A 118 -5.29 7.77 0.51
C ASP A 118 -5.79 6.69 1.48
N ASP A 119 -5.87 5.44 1.01
CA ASP A 119 -6.23 4.25 1.76
C ASP A 119 -4.99 3.43 2.20
N ILE A 120 -3.78 3.92 1.90
CA ILE A 120 -2.51 3.31 2.33
C ILE A 120 -2.40 3.37 3.86
N ASN A 121 -2.16 2.22 4.49
CA ASN A 121 -1.87 2.17 5.91
C ASN A 121 -0.42 2.62 6.15
N ARG A 122 -0.25 3.87 6.59
CA ARG A 122 1.06 4.47 6.91
C ARG A 122 1.85 3.71 7.97
N MET A 123 1.18 2.93 8.83
CA MET A 123 1.82 2.14 9.88
C MET A 123 2.23 0.74 9.41
N ARG A 124 1.75 0.28 8.26
CA ARG A 124 2.11 -1.05 7.72
C ARG A 124 3.45 -0.99 7.00
N THR A 125 4.51 -1.08 7.78
CA THR A 125 5.91 -1.01 7.34
C THR A 125 6.77 -2.08 8.02
N LEU A 126 7.99 -2.33 7.52
CA LEU A 126 8.95 -3.24 8.17
C LEU A 126 9.46 -2.72 9.52
N ASN A 127 9.34 -1.41 9.76
CA ASN A 127 9.61 -0.80 11.07
C ASN A 127 8.73 -1.39 12.19
N THR A 128 7.50 -1.83 11.89
CA THR A 128 6.63 -2.49 12.87
C THR A 128 7.26 -3.78 13.38
N ALA A 129 7.96 -4.52 12.51
CA ALA A 129 8.72 -5.71 12.88
C ALA A 129 10.03 -5.36 13.64
N GLN A 130 10.70 -4.25 13.31
CA GLN A 130 11.88 -3.77 14.05
C GLN A 130 11.54 -3.33 15.48
N SER A 131 10.44 -2.59 15.66
CA SER A 131 9.96 -2.13 16.96
C SER A 131 9.66 -3.30 17.90
N GLN A 132 8.99 -4.34 17.41
CA GLN A 132 8.76 -5.59 18.16
C GLN A 132 10.07 -6.28 18.58
N ARG A 133 11.14 -6.11 17.80
CA ARG A 133 12.48 -6.66 18.05
C ARG A 133 13.43 -5.68 18.75
N ARG A 134 12.95 -4.50 19.19
CA ARG A 134 13.73 -3.42 19.81
C ARG A 134 14.98 -2.99 19.02
N LYS A 135 14.90 -3.04 17.68
CA LYS A 135 15.99 -2.60 16.80
C LYS A 135 15.90 -1.11 16.48
N GLN A 136 16.99 -0.55 15.95
CA GLN A 136 17.01 0.82 15.45
C GLN A 136 16.01 0.98 14.31
N MET A 137 15.09 1.92 14.46
CA MET A 137 14.03 2.19 13.48
C MET A 137 14.58 2.97 12.30
N HIS A 138 14.18 2.59 11.08
CA HIS A 138 14.45 3.40 9.90
C HIS A 138 13.66 4.71 9.94
N VAL A 139 14.29 5.82 9.57
CA VAL A 139 13.70 7.16 9.69
C VAL A 139 12.52 7.37 8.73
N CYS A 140 12.56 6.75 7.55
CA CYS A 140 11.51 6.88 6.52
C CYS A 140 11.16 5.51 5.90
N PRO A 141 10.41 4.64 6.61
CA PRO A 141 10.07 3.33 6.09
C PRO A 141 8.98 3.42 5.01
N LEU A 142 9.20 2.78 3.86
CA LEU A 142 8.20 2.71 2.79
C LEU A 142 7.04 1.77 3.17
N GLN A 143 5.81 2.18 2.86
CA GLN A 143 4.58 1.44 3.16
C GLN A 143 4.46 0.20 2.27
N ILE A 144 4.15 -0.95 2.89
CA ILE A 144 4.07 -2.24 2.19
C ILE A 144 2.96 -2.22 1.14
N ASP A 145 1.81 -1.60 1.45
CA ASP A 145 0.65 -1.55 0.53
C ASP A 145 1.00 -0.88 -0.80
N THR A 146 1.74 0.25 -0.75
CA THR A 146 2.19 0.99 -1.92
C THR A 146 3.06 0.10 -2.81
N VAL A 147 4.02 -0.60 -2.19
CA VAL A 147 4.95 -1.49 -2.89
C VAL A 147 4.22 -2.68 -3.52
N GLU A 148 3.37 -3.38 -2.77
CA GLU A 148 2.63 -4.55 -3.27
C GLU A 148 1.74 -4.18 -4.48
N ARG A 149 1.09 -3.00 -4.44
CA ARG A 149 0.28 -2.49 -5.56
C ARG A 149 1.12 -2.23 -6.80
N LEU A 150 2.27 -1.56 -6.66
CA LEU A 150 3.15 -1.23 -7.77
C LEU A 150 3.69 -2.50 -8.43
N ILE A 151 4.17 -3.46 -7.64
CA ILE A 151 4.73 -4.73 -8.13
C ILE A 151 3.67 -5.49 -8.93
N ASN A 152 2.48 -5.69 -8.37
CA ASN A 152 1.41 -6.43 -9.04
C ASN A 152 0.94 -5.77 -10.33
N ARG A 153 0.94 -4.43 -10.38
CA ARG A 153 0.45 -3.68 -11.55
C ARG A 153 1.45 -3.62 -12.69
N TYR A 154 2.75 -3.51 -12.39
CA TYR A 154 3.77 -3.18 -13.38
C TYR A 154 4.75 -4.31 -13.70
N THR A 155 4.58 -5.49 -13.11
CA THR A 155 5.49 -6.63 -13.34
C THR A 155 4.75 -7.94 -13.53
N ASN A 156 5.29 -8.80 -14.39
CA ASN A 156 4.88 -10.19 -14.50
C ASN A 156 5.48 -11.03 -13.35
N PRO A 157 4.89 -12.19 -13.02
CA PRO A 157 5.53 -13.17 -12.15
C PRO A 157 6.95 -13.53 -12.65
N SER A 158 7.85 -13.87 -11.73
CA SER A 158 9.26 -14.20 -11.99
C SER A 158 10.15 -13.07 -12.55
N GLU A 159 9.59 -11.89 -12.88
CA GLU A 159 10.39 -10.72 -13.25
C GLU A 159 11.25 -10.23 -12.08
N THR A 160 12.29 -9.45 -12.42
CA THR A 160 13.23 -8.91 -11.44
C THR A 160 12.93 -7.44 -11.17
N ILE A 161 12.86 -7.08 -9.90
CA ILE A 161 12.56 -5.74 -9.41
C ILE A 161 13.80 -5.20 -8.71
N LEU A 162 14.29 -4.06 -9.18
CA LEU A 162 15.43 -3.36 -8.60
C LEU A 162 14.94 -2.20 -7.72
N ASP A 163 15.42 -2.17 -6.49
CA ASP A 163 15.37 -1.01 -5.61
C ASP A 163 16.79 -0.52 -5.33
N PRO A 164 17.23 0.58 -5.98
CA PRO A 164 18.59 1.09 -5.81
C PRO A 164 18.81 1.80 -4.45
N PHE A 165 17.76 2.02 -3.67
CA PHE A 165 17.79 2.67 -2.35
C PHE A 165 16.95 1.87 -1.36
N ALA A 166 17.35 0.62 -1.14
CA ALA A 166 16.50 -0.39 -0.54
C ALA A 166 16.11 -0.09 0.91
N GLY A 167 16.89 0.68 1.67
CA GLY A 167 16.60 0.99 3.08
C GLY A 167 16.43 -0.31 3.87
N LEU A 168 15.21 -0.57 4.35
CA LEU A 168 14.85 -1.81 5.04
C LEU A 168 14.52 -3.00 4.12
N PHE A 169 14.74 -2.87 2.82
CA PHE A 169 14.45 -3.88 1.79
C PHE A 169 12.95 -4.17 1.64
N THR A 170 12.07 -3.19 1.87
CA THR A 170 10.62 -3.36 1.67
C THR A 170 10.29 -3.83 0.25
N VAL A 171 10.93 -3.26 -0.79
CA VAL A 171 10.68 -3.63 -2.19
C VAL A 171 11.15 -5.06 -2.50
N PRO A 172 12.42 -5.46 -2.24
CA PRO A 172 12.83 -6.85 -2.43
C PRO A 172 11.99 -7.85 -1.64
N PHE A 173 11.68 -7.56 -0.38
CA PHE A 173 10.84 -8.39 0.48
C PHE A 173 9.45 -8.63 -0.15
N CYS A 174 8.77 -7.56 -0.58
CA CYS A 174 7.45 -7.67 -1.22
C CYS A 174 7.54 -8.38 -2.58
N ALA A 175 8.58 -8.11 -3.38
CA ALA A 175 8.81 -8.77 -4.66
C ALA A 175 8.89 -10.29 -4.49
N MET A 176 9.68 -10.75 -3.53
CA MET A 176 9.78 -12.17 -3.19
C MET A 176 8.42 -12.72 -2.79
N LYS A 177 7.71 -12.07 -1.86
CA LYS A 177 6.39 -12.52 -1.40
C LYS A 177 5.37 -12.67 -2.53
N LEU A 178 5.43 -11.77 -3.53
CA LEU A 178 4.56 -11.78 -4.70
C LEU A 178 5.07 -12.66 -5.85
N GLY A 179 6.09 -13.49 -5.65
CA GLY A 179 6.57 -14.42 -6.69
C GLY A 179 7.43 -13.77 -7.78
N ARG A 180 8.07 -12.63 -7.49
CA ARG A 180 9.07 -11.96 -8.32
C ARG A 180 10.46 -12.12 -7.68
N LYS A 181 11.51 -11.75 -8.41
CA LYS A 181 12.88 -11.63 -7.88
C LYS A 181 13.10 -10.19 -7.43
N GLY A 182 13.71 -9.99 -6.27
CA GLY A 182 14.05 -8.67 -5.75
C GLY A 182 15.57 -8.45 -5.70
N ILE A 183 16.03 -7.29 -6.15
CA ILE A 183 17.41 -6.81 -5.99
C ILE A 183 17.34 -5.51 -5.21
N GLY A 184 18.01 -5.45 -4.05
CA GLY A 184 18.11 -4.25 -3.23
C GLY A 184 19.56 -3.81 -3.09
N VAL A 185 19.81 -2.50 -3.23
CA VAL A 185 21.11 -1.88 -2.95
C VAL A 185 20.95 -0.95 -1.74
N GLU A 186 21.82 -1.09 -0.75
CA GLU A 186 21.83 -0.26 0.46
C GLU A 186 23.27 -0.05 0.93
N LEU A 187 23.60 1.17 1.36
CA LEU A 187 24.95 1.55 1.79
C LEU A 187 25.12 1.42 3.31
N ASN A 188 24.04 1.63 4.08
CA ASN A 188 24.07 1.48 5.53
C ASN A 188 24.11 -0.01 5.91
N ALA A 189 25.20 -0.41 6.57
CA ALA A 189 25.44 -1.81 6.91
C ALA A 189 24.40 -2.42 7.86
N ASP A 190 23.81 -1.62 8.76
CA ASP A 190 22.80 -2.11 9.71
C ASP A 190 21.45 -2.32 9.02
N TYR A 191 21.03 -1.38 8.18
CA TYR A 191 19.83 -1.53 7.35
C TYR A 191 19.97 -2.69 6.35
N PHE A 192 21.14 -2.83 5.73
CA PHE A 192 21.44 -3.97 4.86
C PHE A 192 21.31 -5.30 5.61
N ARG A 193 21.88 -5.40 6.82
CA ARG A 193 21.81 -6.62 7.64
C ARG A 193 20.38 -6.97 8.01
N ASP A 194 19.58 -5.99 8.42
CA ASP A 194 18.18 -6.18 8.75
C ASP A 194 17.36 -6.57 7.51
N GLY A 195 17.57 -5.90 6.38
CA GLY A 195 16.94 -6.19 5.10
C GLY A 195 17.20 -7.61 4.61
N VAL A 196 18.46 -8.07 4.67
CA VAL A 196 18.82 -9.47 4.37
C VAL A 196 18.08 -10.44 5.27
N GLY A 197 17.92 -10.12 6.56
CA GLY A 197 17.12 -10.90 7.50
C GLY A 197 15.67 -11.06 7.03
N TYR A 198 15.01 -9.97 6.65
CA TYR A 198 13.63 -10.01 6.15
C TYR A 198 13.48 -10.82 4.86
N CYS A 199 14.41 -10.67 3.91
CA CYS A 199 14.40 -11.46 2.68
C CYS A 199 14.57 -12.95 2.95
N ARG A 200 15.47 -13.34 3.88
CA ARG A 200 15.64 -14.75 4.29
C ARG A 200 14.40 -15.31 4.97
N GLU A 201 13.74 -14.54 5.84
CA GLU A 201 12.47 -14.93 6.45
C GLU A 201 11.38 -15.17 5.39
N ALA A 202 11.28 -14.27 4.40
CA ALA A 202 10.33 -14.42 3.29
C ALA A 202 10.63 -15.63 2.39
N GLU A 203 11.91 -15.93 2.15
CA GLU A 203 12.34 -17.11 1.41
C GLU A 203 11.98 -18.40 2.16
N ALA A 204 12.34 -18.47 3.44
CA ALA A 204 12.04 -19.62 4.29
C ALA A 204 10.52 -19.89 4.37
N ALA A 205 9.70 -18.84 4.45
CA ALA A 205 8.24 -18.97 4.48
C ALA A 205 7.64 -19.58 3.20
N LYS A 206 8.30 -19.47 2.04
CA LYS A 206 7.86 -20.13 0.80
C LYS A 206 8.18 -21.62 0.76
N THR A 207 9.26 -22.02 1.42
CA THR A 207 9.74 -23.41 1.44
C THR A 207 9.31 -24.17 2.69
N ALA A 208 8.75 -23.48 3.68
CA ALA A 208 8.31 -24.07 4.92
C ALA A 208 7.08 -24.97 4.67
N PRO A 209 7.11 -26.25 5.07
CA PRO A 209 5.93 -27.09 5.02
C PRO A 209 4.84 -26.53 5.95
N THR A 210 3.61 -26.54 5.48
CA THR A 210 2.45 -26.11 6.26
C THR A 210 1.99 -27.21 7.22
N LEU A 211 1.18 -26.83 8.22
CA LEU A 211 0.55 -27.80 9.12
C LEU A 211 -0.30 -28.81 8.35
N PHE A 212 -0.93 -28.40 7.23
CA PHE A 212 -1.74 -29.27 6.40
C PHE A 212 -0.89 -30.23 5.57
N ASP A 213 0.28 -29.80 5.07
CA ASP A 213 1.23 -30.70 4.40
C ASP A 213 1.72 -31.82 5.33
N PHE A 214 1.78 -31.56 6.64
CA PHE A 214 2.11 -32.56 7.65
C PHE A 214 0.94 -33.52 7.95
N MET A 215 -0.30 -33.04 7.86
CA MET A 215 -1.50 -33.85 8.11
C MET A 215 -1.85 -34.77 6.94
N GLU A 216 -1.54 -34.39 5.70
CA GLU A 216 -1.74 -35.24 4.51
C GLU A 216 -0.67 -36.34 4.36
N ALA A 217 0.44 -36.24 5.10
CA ALA A 217 1.51 -37.21 5.11
C ALA A 217 1.32 -38.36 6.14
N GLN A 218 0.17 -38.40 6.83
CA GLN A 218 -0.23 -39.46 7.77
C GLN A 218 -1.21 -40.47 7.18
#